data_AF-R9MEZ2-F1
#
_entry.id   AF-R9MEZ2-F1
#
_cell.length_a   1.000
_cell.length_b   1.000
_cell.length_c   1.000
_cell.angle_alpha   90.00
_cell.angle_beta   90.00
_cell.angle_gamma   90.00
#
_symmetry.space_group_name_H-M   'P 1'
#
loop_
_entity.id
_entity.type
_entity.pdbx_description
1 polymer ?
#
loop_
_entity_poly.entity_id
_entity_poly.type
_entity_poly.pdbx_seq_one_letter_code
_entity_poly.pdbx_strand_id
1 'polypeptide(L)'
;MLRQSDKITALYCRLSRDDELQGDSNSIVNQKAILSKYAKENHFSNTLFFVDDGYSGTNFNRPSWGELLERIENGEVSTLIVKDMSRLGRDYLKVGFYTEVLFAEKDVRFIAINNGIDSANQQDSDFTLFLSIINEWYAKDTSKKIRAVMKSKGEAGEHLCSNPPYGYMKDPDNKKHWIVDEEAAKVVRRIFRLCLEGYGPTQIARILKEEKIVTPTVYFMQNGCPTRNTPQNNPCRWSAETVTFILERPEYQGHTVNFKTFVQSYKTKKKCYNPAEKQLVFLV
;
A
#
# COMPACT_ATOMS: atom_id res chain seq x y z
N MET A 1 -37.15 4.33 2.32
CA MET A 1 -37.19 4.01 3.76
C MET A 1 -35.91 3.26 4.11
N LEU A 2 -34.96 3.90 4.79
CA LEU A 2 -33.76 3.23 5.28
C LEU A 2 -34.16 2.30 6.43
N ARG A 3 -33.86 1.00 6.31
CA ARG A 3 -34.00 0.03 7.39
C ARG A 3 -33.12 0.51 8.55
N GLN A 4 -33.71 0.99 9.63
CA GLN A 4 -32.97 1.24 10.87
C GLN A 4 -32.51 -0.13 11.37
N SER A 5 -31.21 -0.39 11.31
CA SER A 5 -30.60 -1.52 11.99
C SER A 5 -30.76 -1.32 13.50
N ASP A 6 -31.06 -2.36 14.27
CA ASP A 6 -31.10 -2.35 15.76
C ASP A 6 -29.76 -1.98 16.44
N LYS A 7 -28.79 -1.48 15.66
CA LYS A 7 -27.48 -1.05 16.10
C LYS A 7 -27.55 0.19 16.98
N ILE A 8 -26.54 0.33 17.83
CA ILE A 8 -26.44 1.35 18.85
C ILE A 8 -26.11 2.71 18.22
N THR A 9 -26.81 3.75 18.68
CA THR A 9 -26.38 5.14 18.52
C THR A 9 -25.58 5.55 19.76
N ALA A 10 -24.26 5.59 19.64
CA ALA A 10 -23.35 5.98 20.71
C ALA A 10 -23.33 7.51 20.89
N LEU A 11 -23.57 7.97 22.12
CA LEU A 11 -23.47 9.37 22.53
C LEU A 11 -22.26 9.51 23.45
N TYR A 12 -21.19 10.14 22.97
CA TYR A 12 -19.93 10.22 23.71
C TYR A 12 -19.71 11.60 24.35
N CYS A 13 -19.51 11.60 25.67
CA CYS A 13 -19.22 12.77 26.48
C CYS A 13 -17.83 12.66 27.11
N ARG A 14 -17.09 13.78 27.15
CA ARG A 14 -15.82 13.87 27.87
C ARG A 14 -15.70 15.18 28.62
N LEU A 15 -15.17 15.13 29.83
CA LEU A 15 -14.72 16.29 30.58
C LEU A 15 -13.26 16.10 30.99
N SER A 16 -12.42 17.13 30.78
CA SER A 16 -11.08 17.13 31.33
C SER A 16 -11.03 17.94 32.62
N ARG A 17 -10.09 17.62 33.52
CA ARG A 17 -9.86 18.38 34.74
C ARG A 17 -9.57 19.87 34.49
N ASP A 18 -8.92 20.19 33.38
CA ASP A 18 -8.65 21.58 33.00
C ASP A 18 -9.93 22.33 32.57
N ASP A 19 -10.93 21.60 32.04
CA ASP A 19 -12.20 22.17 31.58
C ASP A 19 -13.21 22.32 32.73
N GLU A 20 -13.00 21.68 33.90
CA GLU A 20 -13.82 21.86 35.11
C GLU A 20 -13.78 23.31 35.61
N LEU A 21 -12.67 24.01 35.40
CA LEU A 21 -12.47 25.41 35.80
C LEU A 21 -13.24 26.41 34.91
N GLN A 22 -13.76 25.99 33.75
CA GLN A 22 -14.40 26.88 32.76
C GLN A 22 -15.94 26.97 32.88
N GLY A 23 -16.54 26.41 33.94
CA GLY A 23 -17.95 26.62 34.30
C GLY A 23 -18.98 25.66 33.67
N ASP A 24 -20.25 25.84 34.05
CA ASP A 24 -21.38 24.90 33.85
C ASP A 24 -21.62 24.46 32.40
N SER A 25 -21.22 25.27 31.41
CA SER A 25 -21.43 25.00 29.98
C SER A 25 -20.64 23.81 29.44
N ASN A 26 -19.55 23.42 30.10
CA ASN A 26 -18.72 22.27 29.73
C ASN A 26 -19.05 21.00 30.52
N SER A 27 -19.93 21.08 31.52
CA SER A 27 -20.32 19.94 32.34
C SER A 27 -20.82 18.76 31.50
N ILE A 28 -20.54 17.54 31.97
CA ILE A 28 -21.05 16.29 31.36
C ILE A 28 -22.58 16.33 31.25
N VAL A 29 -23.25 16.95 32.21
CA VAL A 29 -24.71 17.10 32.25
C VAL A 29 -25.19 17.90 31.03
N ASN A 30 -24.57 19.04 30.74
CA ASN A 30 -24.93 19.84 29.57
C ASN A 30 -24.63 19.10 28.26
N GLN A 31 -23.50 18.39 28.18
CA GLN A 31 -23.16 17.57 27.01
C GLN A 31 -24.21 16.48 26.76
N LYS A 32 -24.63 15.76 27.80
CA LYS A 32 -25.69 14.74 27.72
C LYS A 32 -27.01 15.34 27.25
N ALA A 33 -27.38 16.53 27.74
CA ALA A 33 -28.60 17.22 27.34
C ALA A 33 -28.58 17.60 25.84
N ILE A 34 -27.47 18.17 25.36
CA ILE A 34 -27.28 18.53 23.94
C ILE A 34 -27.37 17.28 23.06
N LEU A 35 -26.64 16.21 23.41
CA LEU A 35 -26.62 14.97 22.64
C LEU A 35 -27.99 14.28 22.63
N SER A 36 -28.67 14.23 23.78
CA SER A 36 -30.02 13.67 23.88
C SER A 36 -31.02 14.43 23.01
N LYS A 37 -30.95 15.76 23.03
CA LYS A 37 -31.83 16.62 22.24
C LYS A 37 -31.61 16.39 20.76
N TYR A 38 -30.36 16.42 20.32
CA TYR A 38 -30.01 16.18 18.92
C TYR A 38 -30.43 14.78 18.43
N ALA A 39 -30.20 13.75 19.25
CA ALA A 39 -30.59 12.39 18.93
C ALA A 39 -32.11 12.25 18.73
N LYS A 40 -32.90 12.89 19.60
CA LYS A 40 -34.37 12.91 19.51
C LYS A 40 -34.87 13.67 18.28
N GLU A 41 -34.33 14.86 18.03
CA GLU A 41 -34.74 15.72 16.91
C GLU A 41 -34.43 15.08 15.54
N ASN A 42 -33.37 14.28 15.45
CA ASN A 42 -32.96 13.59 14.22
C ASN A 42 -33.42 12.12 14.16
N HIS A 43 -34.33 11.70 15.05
CA HIS A 43 -34.93 10.36 15.08
C HIS A 43 -33.91 9.20 15.19
N PHE A 44 -32.80 9.40 15.89
CA PHE A 44 -31.88 8.30 16.21
C PHE A 44 -32.48 7.38 17.29
N SER A 45 -32.39 6.08 17.07
CA SER A 45 -32.87 5.03 17.97
C SER A 45 -31.70 4.32 18.68
N ASN A 46 -32.02 3.56 19.74
CA ASN A 46 -31.05 2.79 20.53
C ASN A 46 -29.84 3.62 21.04
N THR A 47 -30.11 4.74 21.73
CA THR A 47 -29.06 5.65 22.20
C THR A 47 -28.40 5.16 23.48
N LEU A 48 -27.07 5.03 23.49
CA LEU A 48 -26.26 4.69 24.67
C LEU A 48 -25.21 5.76 24.97
N PHE A 49 -25.04 6.09 26.25
CA PHE A 49 -24.06 7.08 26.69
C PHE A 49 -22.73 6.45 27.06
N PHE A 50 -21.65 6.99 26.52
CA PHE A 50 -20.28 6.67 26.91
C PHE A 50 -19.66 7.94 27.50
N VAL A 51 -19.14 7.86 28.73
CA VAL A 51 -18.74 9.03 29.50
C VAL A 51 -17.35 8.83 30.08
N ASP A 52 -16.42 9.72 29.75
CA ASP A 52 -15.10 9.78 30.37
C ASP A 52 -14.94 11.09 31.16
N ASP A 53 -14.86 10.97 32.49
CA ASP A 53 -14.69 12.11 33.41
C ASP A 53 -13.25 12.21 33.93
N GLY A 54 -12.70 13.41 33.96
CA GLY A 54 -11.32 13.68 34.40
C GLY A 54 -10.21 13.26 33.43
N TYR A 55 -10.52 12.94 32.17
CA TYR A 55 -9.53 12.50 31.17
C TYR A 55 -9.07 13.64 30.25
N SER A 56 -7.75 13.78 30.07
CA SER A 56 -7.16 14.75 29.13
C SER A 56 -7.45 14.39 27.66
N GLY A 57 -7.60 15.42 26.83
CA GLY A 57 -7.83 15.27 25.39
C GLY A 57 -6.63 14.71 24.61
N THR A 58 -5.43 14.64 25.19
CA THR A 58 -4.24 14.05 24.56
C THR A 58 -4.08 12.56 24.87
N ASN A 59 -4.71 12.05 25.93
CA ASN A 59 -4.70 10.63 26.27
C ASN A 59 -5.89 9.93 25.61
N PHE A 60 -5.66 8.83 24.89
CA PHE A 60 -6.72 8.00 24.29
C PHE A 60 -6.95 6.68 25.04
N ASN A 61 -6.13 6.38 26.05
CA ASN A 61 -6.38 5.25 26.94
C ASN A 61 -7.44 5.67 27.97
N ARG A 62 -8.70 5.56 27.59
CA ARG A 62 -9.86 5.93 28.42
C ARG A 62 -10.83 4.75 28.45
N PRO A 63 -11.43 4.43 29.61
CA PRO A 63 -12.24 3.24 29.79
C PRO A 63 -13.50 3.25 28.90
N SER A 64 -14.27 4.35 28.89
CA SER A 64 -15.51 4.40 28.10
C SER A 64 -15.22 4.54 26.60
N TRP A 65 -14.12 5.21 26.23
CA TRP A 65 -13.65 5.24 24.84
C TRP A 65 -13.22 3.86 24.34
N GLY A 66 -12.50 3.09 25.16
CA GLY A 66 -12.08 1.73 24.83
C GLY A 66 -13.27 0.78 24.64
N GLU A 67 -14.25 0.82 25.54
CA GLU A 67 -15.49 0.04 25.41
C GLU A 67 -16.25 0.41 24.13
N LEU A 68 -16.36 1.71 23.82
CA LEU A 68 -16.99 2.18 22.59
C LEU A 68 -16.27 1.66 21.34
N LEU A 69 -14.93 1.70 21.32
CA LEU A 69 -14.15 1.19 20.20
C LEU A 69 -14.34 -0.32 20.01
N GLU A 70 -14.35 -1.09 21.09
CA GLU A 70 -14.59 -2.54 21.03
C GLU A 70 -15.96 -2.87 20.43
N ARG A 71 -17.01 -2.14 20.85
CA ARG A 71 -18.37 -2.29 20.29
C ARG A 71 -18.45 -1.87 18.81
N ILE A 72 -17.69 -0.86 18.40
CA ILE A 72 -17.54 -0.46 16.99
C ILE A 72 -16.85 -1.58 16.20
N GLU A 73 -15.78 -2.15 16.74
CA GLU A 73 -15.05 -3.25 16.09
C GLU A 73 -15.93 -4.50 15.93
N ASN A 74 -16.78 -4.78 16.91
CA ASN A 74 -17.80 -5.84 16.89
C ASN A 74 -19.00 -5.53 15.97
N GLY A 75 -19.08 -4.32 15.40
CA GLY A 75 -20.14 -3.91 14.47
C GLY A 75 -21.50 -3.63 15.12
N GLU A 76 -21.52 -3.45 16.45
CA GLU A 76 -22.74 -3.20 17.24
C GLU A 76 -23.22 -1.75 17.16
N VAL A 77 -22.33 -0.82 16.82
CA VAL A 77 -22.59 0.62 16.73
C VAL A 77 -22.81 1.01 15.27
N SER A 78 -23.83 1.84 15.00
CA SER A 78 -24.05 2.41 13.67
C SER A 78 -23.73 3.90 13.59
N THR A 79 -23.87 4.61 14.70
CA THR A 79 -23.70 6.07 14.73
C THR A 79 -22.98 6.49 15.99
N LEU A 80 -21.99 7.36 15.88
CA LEU A 80 -21.31 8.03 17.00
C LEU A 80 -21.56 9.53 16.94
N ILE A 81 -22.11 10.10 18.00
CA ILE A 81 -22.43 11.52 18.12
C ILE A 81 -21.64 12.14 19.29
N VAL A 82 -20.96 13.25 19.00
CA VAL A 82 -20.23 14.07 19.97
C VAL A 82 -20.68 15.53 19.91
N LYS A 83 -20.51 16.28 21.02
CA LYS A 83 -20.77 17.72 21.06
C LYS A 83 -19.87 18.46 20.09
N ASP A 84 -18.57 18.21 20.18
CA ASP A 84 -17.53 18.84 19.38
C ASP A 84 -16.30 17.93 19.28
N MET A 85 -15.46 18.16 18.27
CA MET A 85 -14.27 17.34 17.98
C MET A 85 -13.29 17.25 19.15
N SER A 86 -13.26 18.27 20.00
CA SER A 86 -12.42 18.27 21.19
C SER A 86 -12.74 17.10 22.14
N ARG A 87 -13.97 16.56 22.11
CA ARG A 87 -14.37 15.43 22.97
C ARG A 87 -13.66 14.15 22.60
N LEU A 88 -13.51 13.89 21.30
CA LEU A 88 -12.72 12.78 20.77
C LEU A 88 -11.25 12.88 21.20
N GLY A 89 -10.63 14.04 20.97
CA GLY A 89 -9.27 14.30 21.43
C GLY A 89 -8.65 15.53 20.77
N ARG A 90 -7.49 15.93 21.28
CA ARG A 90 -6.69 17.05 20.75
C ARG A 90 -5.56 16.57 19.82
N ASP A 91 -5.32 15.25 19.73
CA ASP A 91 -4.41 14.65 18.75
C ASP A 91 -5.17 14.47 17.43
N TYR A 92 -5.09 15.47 16.57
CA TYR A 92 -5.81 15.49 15.29
C TYR A 92 -5.48 14.31 14.38
N LEU A 93 -4.28 13.72 14.47
CA LEU A 93 -3.90 12.55 13.68
C LEU A 93 -4.68 11.31 14.14
N LYS A 94 -4.75 11.07 15.46
CA LYS A 94 -5.51 9.94 16.01
C LYS A 94 -7.01 10.11 15.79
N VAL A 95 -7.53 11.31 16.04
CA VAL A 95 -8.95 11.59 15.80
C VAL A 95 -9.30 11.33 14.34
N GLY A 96 -8.48 11.80 13.39
CA GLY A 96 -8.75 11.55 11.98
C GLY A 96 -8.57 10.10 11.54
N PHE A 97 -7.65 9.35 12.14
CA PHE A 97 -7.58 7.91 11.91
C PHE A 97 -8.89 7.21 12.34
N TYR A 98 -9.42 7.53 13.53
CA TYR A 98 -10.67 6.93 13.99
C TYR A 98 -11.85 7.29 13.09
N THR A 99 -12.04 8.57 12.76
CA THR A 99 -13.21 9.02 12.01
C THR A 99 -13.23 8.58 10.56
N GLU A 100 -12.07 8.54 9.88
CA GLU A 100 -12.03 8.30 8.43
C GLU A 100 -11.55 6.90 8.04
N VAL A 101 -10.82 6.21 8.92
CA VAL A 101 -10.36 4.85 8.63
C VAL A 101 -11.24 3.87 9.40
N LEU A 102 -11.19 3.90 10.73
CA LEU A 102 -11.87 2.88 11.54
C LEU A 102 -13.39 2.96 11.39
N PHE A 103 -13.98 4.15 11.55
CA PHE A 103 -15.44 4.30 11.49
C PHE A 103 -15.96 4.10 10.07
N ALA A 104 -15.24 4.56 9.05
CA ALA A 104 -15.61 4.31 7.65
C ALA A 104 -15.52 2.82 7.27
N GLU A 105 -14.46 2.11 7.69
CA GLU A 105 -14.32 0.66 7.45
C GLU A 105 -15.42 -0.15 8.13
N LYS A 106 -15.93 0.34 9.26
CA LYS A 106 -16.99 -0.30 10.06
C LYS A 106 -18.40 0.21 9.75
N ASP A 107 -18.58 1.03 8.71
CA ASP A 107 -19.85 1.67 8.33
C ASP A 107 -20.51 2.46 9.49
N VAL A 108 -19.71 3.09 10.35
CA VAL A 108 -20.16 3.94 11.46
C VAL A 108 -20.24 5.39 11.00
N ARG A 109 -21.44 5.98 11.11
CA ARG A 109 -21.66 7.41 10.85
C ARG A 109 -21.15 8.23 12.03
N PHE A 110 -20.33 9.23 11.77
CA PHE A 110 -19.78 10.12 12.79
C PHE A 110 -20.36 11.53 12.68
N ILE A 111 -20.82 12.08 13.81
CA ILE A 111 -21.46 13.40 13.87
C ILE A 111 -20.84 14.23 15.01
N ALA A 112 -20.37 15.44 14.69
CA ALA A 112 -19.95 16.44 15.67
C ALA A 112 -20.82 17.70 15.55
N ILE A 113 -21.70 17.91 16.54
CA ILE A 113 -22.82 18.87 16.47
C ILE A 113 -22.32 20.32 16.26
N ASN A 114 -21.45 20.81 17.14
CA ASN A 114 -21.00 22.20 17.12
C ASN A 114 -20.06 22.50 15.96
N ASN A 115 -19.41 21.47 15.41
CA ASN A 115 -18.52 21.62 14.26
C ASN A 115 -19.28 21.53 12.94
N GLY A 116 -20.57 21.19 12.95
CA GLY A 116 -21.34 20.94 11.73
C GLY A 116 -20.82 19.76 10.91
N ILE A 117 -20.06 18.84 11.53
CA ILE A 117 -19.48 17.70 10.85
C ILE A 117 -20.46 16.54 10.89
N ASP A 118 -20.73 15.98 9.73
CA ASP A 118 -21.47 14.75 9.54
C ASP A 118 -20.75 13.94 8.45
N SER A 119 -20.20 12.78 8.81
CA SER A 119 -19.42 11.96 7.87
C SER A 119 -20.23 11.47 6.66
N ALA A 120 -21.57 11.51 6.74
CA ALA A 120 -22.45 11.23 5.60
C ALA A 120 -22.52 12.39 4.58
N ASN A 121 -22.22 13.62 5.01
CA ASN A 121 -22.33 14.85 4.21
C ASN A 121 -20.94 15.50 4.09
N GLN A 122 -20.06 14.91 3.28
CA GLN A 122 -18.64 15.28 3.15
C GLN A 122 -18.36 16.62 2.41
N GLN A 123 -19.35 17.51 2.22
CA GLN A 123 -19.22 18.58 1.23
C GLN A 123 -18.35 19.79 1.64
N ASP A 124 -18.06 20.06 2.91
CA ASP A 124 -17.43 21.35 3.30
C ASP A 124 -16.48 21.30 4.52
N SER A 125 -15.65 20.26 4.64
CA SER A 125 -14.82 20.11 5.85
C SER A 125 -13.32 20.35 5.61
N ASP A 126 -12.72 21.24 6.44
CA ASP A 126 -11.27 21.39 6.68
C ASP A 126 -10.54 20.04 6.92
N PHE A 127 -11.33 19.00 7.18
CA PHE A 127 -10.94 17.60 7.25
C PHE A 127 -10.28 17.03 5.99
N THR A 128 -10.52 17.62 4.82
CA THR A 128 -9.88 17.19 3.56
C THR A 128 -8.34 17.25 3.65
N LEU A 129 -7.81 18.23 4.39
CA LEU A 129 -6.37 18.35 4.61
C LEU A 129 -5.85 17.22 5.52
N PHE A 130 -6.59 16.85 6.56
CA PHE A 130 -6.25 15.72 7.44
C PHE A 130 -6.34 14.37 6.71
N LEU A 131 -7.37 14.18 5.89
CA LEU A 131 -7.53 13.04 4.99
C LEU A 131 -6.31 12.88 4.08
N SER A 132 -5.83 13.97 3.51
CA SER A 132 -4.64 13.98 2.65
C SER A 132 -3.39 13.51 3.41
N ILE A 133 -3.22 13.95 4.66
CA ILE A 133 -2.07 13.57 5.50
C ILE A 133 -2.14 12.09 5.91
N ILE A 134 -3.31 11.59 6.30
CA ILE A 134 -3.50 10.20 6.73
C ILE A 134 -3.29 9.25 5.56
N ASN A 135 -3.87 9.56 4.40
CA ASN A 135 -3.65 8.79 3.17
C ASN A 135 -2.17 8.77 2.78
N GLU A 136 -1.48 9.90 2.89
CA GLU A 136 -0.04 9.98 2.66
C GLU A 136 0.75 9.10 3.63
N TRP A 137 0.39 9.09 4.90
CA TRP A 137 1.04 8.26 5.92
C TRP A 137 0.82 6.77 5.65
N TYR A 138 -0.41 6.36 5.34
CA TYR A 138 -0.74 4.97 5.04
C TYR A 138 -0.02 4.45 3.78
N ALA A 139 0.05 5.28 2.73
CA ALA A 139 0.82 4.98 1.52
C ALA A 139 2.33 4.82 1.82
N LYS A 140 2.87 5.66 2.72
CA LYS A 140 4.26 5.59 3.16
C LYS A 140 4.54 4.32 3.97
N ASP A 141 3.68 3.96 4.92
CA ASP A 141 3.84 2.75 5.75
C ASP A 141 3.76 1.47 4.91
N THR A 142 2.76 1.36 4.03
CA THR A 142 2.61 0.24 3.10
C THR A 142 3.87 0.09 2.24
N SER A 143 4.38 1.20 1.70
CA SER A 143 5.62 1.20 0.93
C SER A 143 6.83 0.73 1.75
N LYS A 144 6.91 1.08 3.05
CA LYS A 144 7.98 0.64 3.95
C LYS A 144 7.91 -0.87 4.20
N LYS A 145 6.72 -1.41 4.47
CA LYS A 145 6.49 -2.86 4.67
C LYS A 145 6.87 -3.67 3.44
N ILE A 146 6.42 -3.26 2.24
CA ILE A 146 6.77 -3.94 0.99
C ILE A 146 8.28 -3.94 0.77
N ARG A 147 8.95 -2.81 1.00
CA ARG A 147 10.42 -2.73 0.89
C ARG A 147 11.13 -3.64 1.88
N ALA A 148 10.65 -3.74 3.11
CA ALA A 148 11.23 -4.63 4.12
C ALA A 148 11.14 -6.11 3.70
N VAL A 149 9.97 -6.54 3.19
CA VAL A 149 9.78 -7.90 2.67
C VAL A 149 10.71 -8.19 1.48
N MET A 150 10.78 -7.26 0.51
CA MET A 150 11.67 -7.41 -0.65
C MET A 150 13.14 -7.41 -0.25
N LYS A 151 13.51 -6.61 0.76
CA LYS A 151 14.86 -6.59 1.30
C LYS A 151 15.24 -7.93 1.93
N SER A 152 14.39 -8.46 2.82
CA SER A 152 14.61 -9.75 3.45
C SER A 152 14.75 -10.90 2.44
N LYS A 153 13.87 -10.95 1.43
CA LYS A 153 13.98 -11.94 0.33
C LYS A 153 15.28 -11.81 -0.45
N GLY A 154 15.67 -10.57 -0.77
CA GLY A 154 16.87 -10.30 -1.55
C GLY A 154 18.16 -10.64 -0.79
N GLU A 155 18.17 -10.42 0.54
CA GLU A 155 19.27 -10.79 1.43
C GLU A 155 19.39 -12.30 1.63
N ALA A 156 18.29 -13.04 1.50
CA ALA A 156 18.28 -14.51 1.51
C ALA A 156 18.69 -15.14 0.16
N GLY A 157 19.04 -14.33 -0.85
CA GLY A 157 19.40 -14.81 -2.18
C GLY A 157 18.22 -15.18 -3.07
N GLU A 158 16.97 -14.95 -2.64
CA GLU A 158 15.80 -15.18 -3.50
C GLU A 158 15.78 -14.19 -4.67
N HIS A 159 15.34 -14.66 -5.84
CA HIS A 159 15.18 -13.80 -7.00
C HIS A 159 14.05 -12.78 -6.79
N LEU A 160 14.39 -11.49 -6.89
CA LEU A 160 13.41 -10.40 -6.71
C LEU A 160 12.64 -10.02 -7.97
N CYS A 161 13.07 -10.45 -9.16
CA CYS A 161 12.40 -10.10 -10.41
C CYS A 161 11.21 -11.02 -10.69
N SER A 162 10.15 -10.42 -11.26
CA SER A 162 8.94 -11.16 -11.63
C SER A 162 9.19 -12.13 -12.78
N ASN A 163 10.11 -11.81 -13.69
CA ASN A 163 10.40 -12.60 -14.87
C ASN A 163 11.88 -13.00 -14.87
N PRO A 164 12.19 -14.27 -15.14
CA PRO A 164 13.56 -14.73 -15.31
C PRO A 164 14.21 -14.13 -16.57
N PRO A 165 15.55 -14.09 -16.64
CA PRO A 165 16.29 -13.82 -17.86
C PRO A 165 15.91 -14.75 -19.02
N TYR A 166 16.13 -14.29 -20.26
CA TYR A 166 15.92 -15.13 -21.44
C TYR A 166 16.81 -16.37 -21.39
N GLY A 167 16.31 -17.56 -21.72
CA GLY A 167 17.03 -18.82 -21.51
C GLY A 167 16.79 -19.46 -20.14
N TYR A 168 16.04 -18.79 -19.26
CA TYR A 168 15.53 -19.36 -18.02
C TYR A 168 14.00 -19.22 -17.96
N MET A 169 13.35 -20.14 -17.29
CA MET A 169 11.93 -20.08 -16.95
C MET A 169 11.73 -20.35 -15.46
N LYS A 170 10.56 -19.98 -14.94
CA LYS A 170 10.21 -20.35 -13.57
C LYS A 170 9.89 -21.84 -13.52
N ASP A 171 10.36 -22.49 -12.48
CA ASP A 171 9.97 -23.85 -12.17
C ASP A 171 8.43 -23.89 -11.93
N PRO A 172 7.68 -24.77 -12.64
CA PRO A 172 6.26 -24.97 -12.42
C PRO A 172 5.91 -25.37 -10.98
N ASP A 173 6.77 -26.17 -10.34
CA ASP A 173 6.58 -26.71 -9.00
C ASP A 173 7.05 -25.74 -7.93
N ASN A 174 8.07 -24.92 -8.23
CA ASN A 174 8.59 -23.90 -7.33
C ASN A 174 8.82 -22.56 -8.02
N LYS A 175 7.82 -21.67 -7.97
CA LYS A 175 7.90 -20.31 -8.58
C LYS A 175 9.08 -19.44 -8.13
N LYS A 176 9.79 -19.81 -7.05
CA LYS A 176 11.00 -19.11 -6.57
C LYS A 176 12.29 -19.61 -7.23
N HIS A 177 12.26 -20.76 -7.88
CA HIS A 177 13.40 -21.37 -8.56
C HIS A 177 13.32 -21.13 -10.07
N TRP A 178 14.50 -20.95 -10.68
CA TRP A 178 14.62 -20.83 -12.13
C TRP A 178 15.26 -22.08 -12.70
N ILE A 179 14.62 -22.62 -13.73
CA ILE A 179 15.13 -23.75 -14.50
C ILE A 179 15.55 -23.27 -15.89
N VAL A 180 16.44 -24.02 -16.53
CA VAL A 180 16.91 -23.72 -17.87
C VAL A 180 15.79 -23.97 -18.87
N ASP A 181 15.49 -22.97 -19.69
CA ASP A 181 14.61 -23.12 -20.84
C ASP A 181 15.47 -23.50 -22.04
N GLU A 182 15.56 -24.79 -22.35
CA GLU A 182 16.48 -25.31 -23.36
C GLU A 182 16.33 -24.67 -24.74
N GLU A 183 15.12 -24.32 -25.17
CA GLU A 183 14.89 -23.68 -26.48
C GLU A 183 15.51 -22.28 -26.52
N ALA A 184 15.23 -21.46 -25.50
CA ALA A 184 15.83 -20.13 -25.38
C ALA A 184 17.33 -20.17 -25.01
N ALA A 185 17.74 -21.15 -24.22
CA ALA A 185 19.13 -21.31 -23.77
C ALA A 185 20.06 -21.69 -24.92
N LYS A 186 19.60 -22.46 -25.91
CA LYS A 186 20.36 -22.71 -27.15
C LYS A 186 20.74 -21.41 -27.85
N VAL A 187 19.81 -20.46 -27.94
CA VAL A 187 20.04 -19.13 -28.54
C VAL A 187 21.06 -18.34 -27.72
N VAL A 188 20.93 -18.33 -26.39
CA VAL A 188 21.90 -17.67 -25.50
C VAL A 188 23.30 -18.26 -25.67
N ARG A 189 23.45 -19.59 -25.60
CA ARG A 189 24.74 -20.27 -25.80
C ARG A 189 25.32 -19.98 -27.18
N ARG A 190 24.47 -19.88 -28.22
CA ARG A 190 24.87 -19.50 -29.58
C ARG A 190 25.42 -18.08 -29.63
N ILE A 191 24.79 -17.12 -28.96
CA ILE A 191 25.26 -15.73 -28.85
C ILE A 191 26.66 -15.68 -28.23
N PHE A 192 26.86 -16.37 -27.09
CA PHE A 192 28.18 -16.43 -26.44
C PHE A 192 29.23 -17.06 -27.36
N ARG A 193 28.89 -18.15 -28.06
CA ARG A 193 29.80 -18.80 -29.01
C ARG A 193 30.22 -17.87 -30.14
N LEU A 194 29.26 -17.19 -30.79
CA LEU A 194 29.56 -16.23 -31.86
C LEU A 194 30.44 -15.08 -31.37
N CYS A 195 30.24 -14.62 -30.13
CA CYS A 195 31.10 -13.60 -29.53
C CYS A 195 32.54 -14.12 -29.35
N LEU A 196 32.71 -15.37 -28.89
CA LEU A 196 34.02 -16.01 -28.75
C LEU A 196 34.71 -16.26 -30.11
N GLU A 197 33.94 -16.47 -31.17
CA GLU A 197 34.41 -16.60 -32.55
C GLU A 197 34.82 -15.22 -33.16
N GLY A 198 34.67 -14.12 -32.43
CA GLY A 198 35.11 -12.78 -32.83
C GLY A 198 34.03 -11.92 -33.50
N TYR A 199 32.77 -12.36 -33.52
CA TYR A 199 31.67 -11.56 -34.06
C TYR A 199 31.23 -10.47 -33.06
N GLY A 200 31.13 -9.23 -33.54
CA GLY A 200 30.61 -8.11 -32.75
C GLY A 200 29.08 -8.17 -32.56
N PRO A 201 28.52 -7.48 -31.55
CA PRO A 201 27.07 -7.53 -31.24
C PRO A 201 26.15 -7.21 -32.42
N THR A 202 26.54 -6.28 -33.30
CA THR A 202 25.78 -5.93 -34.51
C THR A 202 25.78 -7.07 -35.54
N GLN A 203 26.90 -7.78 -35.68
CA GLN A 203 27.00 -8.92 -36.59
C GLN A 203 26.18 -10.10 -36.06
N ILE A 204 26.26 -10.38 -34.75
CA ILE A 204 25.45 -11.40 -34.08
C ILE A 204 23.96 -11.10 -34.28
N ALA A 205 23.52 -9.86 -34.03
CA ALA A 205 22.13 -9.47 -34.24
C ALA A 205 21.66 -9.68 -35.69
N ARG A 206 22.52 -9.43 -36.68
CA ARG A 206 22.21 -9.69 -38.10
C ARG A 206 22.07 -11.19 -38.38
N ILE A 207 22.98 -12.01 -37.88
CA ILE A 207 22.94 -13.48 -38.02
C ILE A 207 21.62 -14.02 -37.45
N LEU A 208 21.28 -13.67 -36.21
CA LEU A 208 20.04 -14.12 -35.55
C LEU A 208 18.78 -13.69 -36.32
N LYS A 209 18.81 -12.51 -36.94
CA LYS A 209 17.72 -12.00 -37.78
C LYS A 209 17.60 -12.80 -39.09
N GLU A 210 18.72 -13.11 -39.75
CA GLU A 210 18.77 -13.91 -40.99
C GLU A 210 18.28 -15.35 -40.74
N GLU A 211 18.62 -15.91 -39.58
CA GLU A 211 18.15 -17.20 -39.07
C GLU A 211 16.68 -17.19 -38.61
N LYS A 212 16.00 -16.02 -38.68
CA LYS A 212 14.60 -15.81 -38.26
C LYS A 212 14.33 -16.17 -36.79
N ILE A 213 15.33 -16.03 -35.92
CA ILE A 213 15.18 -16.26 -34.48
C ILE A 213 14.37 -15.13 -33.86
N VAL A 214 13.31 -15.48 -33.12
CA VAL A 214 12.47 -14.51 -32.42
C VAL A 214 13.22 -13.81 -31.28
N THR A 215 12.93 -12.53 -31.06
CA THR A 215 13.53 -11.76 -29.97
C THR A 215 13.02 -12.21 -28.59
N PRO A 216 13.77 -11.95 -27.50
CA PRO A 216 13.35 -12.33 -26.15
C PRO A 216 11.97 -11.77 -25.75
N THR A 217 11.65 -10.54 -26.16
CA THR A 217 10.35 -9.93 -25.89
C THR A 217 9.20 -10.73 -26.52
N VAL A 218 9.35 -11.12 -27.79
CA VAL A 218 8.33 -11.89 -28.50
C VAL A 218 8.23 -13.30 -27.95
N TYR A 219 9.37 -13.93 -27.64
CA TYR A 219 9.41 -15.25 -27.03
C TYR A 219 8.64 -15.28 -25.70
N PHE A 220 8.88 -14.30 -24.82
CA PHE A 220 8.15 -14.21 -23.56
C PHE A 220 6.64 -14.01 -23.77
N MET A 221 6.22 -13.22 -24.76
CA MET A 221 4.80 -13.06 -25.08
C MET A 221 4.15 -14.35 -25.57
N GLN A 222 4.83 -15.10 -26.44
CA GLN A 222 4.35 -16.40 -26.95
C GLN A 222 4.19 -17.42 -25.83
N ASN A 223 5.05 -17.36 -24.81
CA ASN A 223 5.02 -18.24 -23.64
C ASN A 223 4.21 -17.67 -22.46
N GLY A 224 3.34 -16.68 -22.68
CA GLY A 224 2.43 -16.13 -21.65
C GLY A 224 3.12 -15.35 -20.52
N CYS A 225 4.39 -14.97 -20.69
CA CYS A 225 5.13 -14.18 -19.73
C CYS A 225 4.88 -12.67 -19.96
N PRO A 226 4.47 -11.91 -18.93
CA PRO A 226 4.13 -10.50 -19.09
C PRO A 226 5.36 -9.65 -19.39
N THR A 227 5.44 -9.01 -20.55
CA THR A 227 6.58 -8.13 -20.91
C THR A 227 6.21 -6.65 -20.81
N ARG A 228 7.16 -5.84 -20.34
CA ARG A 228 6.99 -4.37 -20.28
C ARG A 228 7.18 -3.68 -21.63
N ASN A 229 7.92 -4.32 -22.55
CA ASN A 229 8.22 -3.75 -23.86
C ASN A 229 7.13 -4.12 -24.87
N THR A 230 6.73 -3.14 -25.69
CA THR A 230 5.85 -3.36 -26.84
C THR A 230 6.61 -4.22 -27.86
N PRO A 231 5.98 -5.27 -28.42
CA PRO A 231 6.63 -6.08 -29.43
C PRO A 231 6.86 -5.22 -30.66
N GLN A 232 8.04 -5.34 -31.26
CA GLN A 232 8.32 -4.65 -32.51
C GLN A 232 7.52 -5.30 -33.64
N ASN A 233 7.14 -4.51 -34.66
CA ASN A 233 6.43 -5.00 -35.85
C ASN A 233 7.14 -6.18 -36.54
N ASN A 234 8.46 -6.31 -36.36
CA ASN A 234 9.24 -7.45 -36.84
C ASN A 234 9.69 -8.32 -35.65
N PRO A 235 9.15 -9.55 -35.52
CA PRO A 235 9.44 -10.46 -34.40
C PRO A 235 10.91 -10.86 -34.23
N CYS A 236 11.67 -10.85 -35.32
CA CYS A 236 13.05 -11.33 -35.39
C CYS A 236 14.07 -10.17 -35.48
N ARG A 237 13.63 -8.94 -35.18
CA ARG A 237 14.52 -7.77 -35.21
C ARG A 237 15.38 -7.70 -33.95
N TRP A 238 16.50 -8.42 -33.96
CA TRP A 238 17.54 -8.29 -32.95
C TRP A 238 18.26 -6.95 -33.07
N SER A 239 18.45 -6.27 -31.94
CA SER A 239 19.32 -5.09 -31.83
C SER A 239 20.65 -5.47 -31.20
N ALA A 240 21.72 -4.76 -31.57
CA ALA A 240 23.03 -4.91 -30.93
C ALA A 240 22.93 -4.71 -29.40
N GLU A 241 22.11 -3.77 -28.94
CA GLU A 241 21.83 -3.52 -27.52
C GLU A 241 21.27 -4.76 -26.81
N THR A 242 20.35 -5.49 -27.43
CA THR A 242 19.78 -6.72 -26.84
C THR A 242 20.86 -7.79 -26.70
N VAL A 243 21.75 -7.91 -27.68
CA VAL A 243 22.86 -8.86 -27.66
C VAL A 243 23.87 -8.47 -26.57
N THR A 244 24.28 -7.21 -26.51
CA THR A 244 25.17 -6.69 -25.46
C THR A 244 24.58 -6.91 -24.07
N PHE A 245 23.29 -6.62 -23.88
CA PHE A 245 22.61 -6.84 -22.61
C PHE A 245 22.56 -8.32 -22.18
N ILE A 246 22.51 -9.26 -23.13
CA ILE A 246 22.63 -10.69 -22.83
C ILE A 246 24.06 -11.04 -22.42
N LEU A 247 25.06 -10.57 -23.16
CA LEU A 247 26.48 -10.87 -22.90
C LEU A 247 26.96 -10.30 -21.55
N GLU A 248 26.46 -9.14 -21.14
CA GLU A 248 26.87 -8.45 -19.90
C GLU A 248 26.13 -8.94 -18.65
N ARG A 249 25.12 -9.82 -18.79
CA ARG A 249 24.29 -10.25 -17.66
C ARG A 249 25.03 -11.28 -16.77
N PRO A 250 25.30 -10.97 -15.49
CA PRO A 250 25.95 -11.90 -14.57
C PRO A 250 25.14 -13.18 -14.31
N GLU A 251 23.82 -13.14 -14.50
CA GLU A 251 22.93 -14.30 -14.32
C GLU A 251 23.27 -15.48 -15.23
N TYR A 252 23.93 -15.25 -16.38
CA TYR A 252 24.41 -16.34 -17.24
C TYR A 252 25.71 -16.99 -16.76
N GLN A 253 26.34 -16.43 -15.73
CA GLN A 253 27.52 -17.00 -15.06
C GLN A 253 27.15 -17.76 -13.76
N GLY A 254 25.85 -17.91 -13.47
CA GLY A 254 25.37 -18.52 -12.21
C GLY A 254 25.25 -17.53 -11.04
N HIS A 255 25.38 -16.23 -11.29
CA HIS A 255 25.27 -15.22 -10.24
C HIS A 255 23.83 -14.71 -10.09
N THR A 256 23.29 -14.71 -8.87
CA THR A 256 22.09 -13.94 -8.55
C THR A 256 22.49 -12.57 -8.04
N VAL A 257 22.11 -11.52 -8.76
CA VAL A 257 22.46 -10.13 -8.40
C VAL A 257 21.20 -9.35 -8.01
N ASN A 258 21.03 -9.16 -6.71
CA ASN A 258 19.91 -8.43 -6.12
C ASN A 258 20.25 -6.96 -5.86
N PHE A 259 19.21 -6.14 -5.71
CA PHE A 259 19.30 -4.69 -5.45
C PHE A 259 20.00 -3.86 -6.53
N LYS A 260 20.01 -4.30 -7.80
CA LYS A 260 20.50 -3.50 -8.96
C LYS A 260 19.83 -2.13 -9.08
N THR A 261 18.58 -2.02 -8.65
CA THR A 261 17.81 -0.77 -8.70
C THR A 261 17.06 -0.54 -7.39
N PHE A 262 16.78 0.73 -7.11
CA PHE A 262 15.90 1.15 -6.03
C PHE A 262 14.92 2.22 -6.52
N VAL A 263 13.80 2.37 -5.82
CA VAL A 263 12.82 3.42 -6.11
C VAL A 263 13.09 4.59 -5.17
N GLN A 264 13.44 5.76 -5.72
CA GLN A 264 13.90 6.94 -4.96
C GLN A 264 12.85 7.42 -3.95
N SER A 265 11.58 7.45 -4.34
CA SER A 265 10.47 7.78 -3.46
C SER A 265 9.23 6.99 -3.87
N TYR A 266 8.42 6.63 -2.88
CA TYR A 266 7.12 5.99 -3.16
C TYR A 266 6.20 6.90 -3.99
N LYS A 267 6.40 8.22 -3.90
CA LYS A 267 5.65 9.22 -4.67
C LYS A 267 6.05 9.25 -6.14
N THR A 268 7.35 9.34 -6.43
CA THR A 268 7.83 9.57 -7.80
C THR A 268 7.97 8.30 -8.62
N LYS A 269 7.86 7.11 -8.00
CA LYS A 269 8.06 5.76 -8.61
C LYS A 269 9.30 5.63 -9.50
N LYS A 270 10.21 6.61 -9.47
CA LYS A 270 11.40 6.72 -10.30
C LYS A 270 12.39 5.66 -9.85
N LYS A 271 12.75 4.78 -10.76
CA LYS A 271 13.78 3.76 -10.57
C LYS A 271 15.15 4.37 -10.84
N CYS A 272 16.06 4.17 -9.89
CA CYS A 272 17.47 4.56 -9.99
C CYS A 272 18.33 3.30 -9.86
N TYR A 273 19.50 3.30 -10.49
CA TYR A 273 20.46 2.21 -10.37
C TYR A 273 21.30 2.38 -9.11
N ASN A 274 21.59 1.26 -8.44
CA ASN A 274 22.52 1.23 -7.32
C ASN A 274 23.96 1.04 -7.83
N PRO A 275 24.95 1.70 -7.21
CA PRO A 275 26.35 1.37 -7.44
C PRO A 275 26.64 -0.09 -7.05
N ALA A 276 27.69 -0.68 -7.62
CA ALA A 276 28.02 -2.09 -7.43
C ALA A 276 28.16 -2.51 -5.95
N GLU A 277 28.72 -1.63 -5.10
CA GLU A 277 28.88 -1.82 -3.65
C GLU A 277 27.57 -2.04 -2.89
N LYS A 278 26.45 -1.58 -3.45
CA LYS A 278 25.10 -1.73 -2.85
C LYS A 278 24.30 -2.88 -3.46
N GLN A 279 24.89 -3.63 -4.38
CA GLN A 279 24.30 -4.82 -4.97
C GLN A 279 24.77 -6.04 -4.18
N LEU A 280 23.86 -6.99 -3.95
CA LEU A 280 24.21 -8.27 -3.33
C LEU A 280 24.33 -9.32 -4.42
N VAL A 281 25.47 -10.01 -4.45
CA VAL A 281 25.78 -11.07 -5.40
C VAL A 281 25.81 -12.39 -4.64
N PHE A 282 25.00 -13.34 -5.07
CA PHE A 282 24.96 -14.71 -4.55
C PHE A 282 25.43 -15.65 -5.66
N LEU A 283 26.27 -16.61 -5.30
CA LEU A 283 26.67 -17.71 -6.18
C LEU A 283 25.60 -18.81 -6.06
N VAL A 284 25.02 -19.21 -7.20
CA VAL A 284 24.02 -20.28 -7.30
C VAL A 284 24.67 -21.52 -7.92
#